data_AF-A0A349B816-F1
#
_entry.id   AF-A0A349B816-F1
#
_cell.length_a   1.000
_cell.length_b   1.000
_cell.length_c   1.000
_cell.angle_alpha   90.00
_cell.angle_beta   90.00
_cell.angle_gamma   90.00
#
_symmetry.space_group_name_H-M   'P 1'
#
loop_
_entity.id
_entity.type
_entity.pdbx_description
1 polymer ?
#
loop_
_entity_poly.entity_id
_entity_poly.type
_entity_poly.pdbx_seq_one_letter_code
_entity_poly.pdbx_strand_id
1 'polypeptide(L)'
;MSERRAPQQRGDEALRQTARDVRMRLLASISIIHTAGGLFVFGYIQLRYPASEAYDTPWINDWLLVLLTLAALAPVAWGWVAHEFRRSSGWALAGRSPGPDEREHLLTAPFRLAAKPLGFWLAAALVIGAGIGVRRVFGFREIFDIAQILLMGGLATCAISYLVIERAFRPLFAGALTGADISRPRTLGVRARLLLAWAASSGVPLLGLTLSPFREAATSNAALVALGIIGLVAGLLAVSVASDTIAVRLDGIR
;
A
#
# COMPACT_ATOMS: atom_id res chain seq x y z
N MET A 1 -0.96 22.70 44.03
CA MET A 1 -0.06 22.34 42.90
C MET A 1 0.07 20.82 42.64
N SER A 2 -0.33 19.93 43.57
CA SER A 2 -0.22 18.46 43.43
C SER A 2 -1.30 17.83 42.52
N GLU A 3 -2.55 18.31 42.57
CA GLU A 3 -3.68 17.64 41.88
C GLU A 3 -3.66 17.70 40.34
N ARG A 4 -3.05 18.72 39.72
CA ARG A 4 -2.99 18.81 38.24
C ARG A 4 -1.95 17.86 37.60
N ARG A 5 -1.00 17.32 38.38
CA ARG A 5 0.03 16.40 37.85
C ARG A 5 -0.53 15.00 37.56
N ALA A 6 -1.45 14.51 38.38
CA ALA A 6 -1.99 13.15 38.23
C ALA A 6 -2.83 12.93 36.94
N PRO A 7 -3.71 13.86 36.51
CA PRO A 7 -4.46 13.73 35.26
C PRO A 7 -3.56 13.77 34.02
N GLN A 8 -2.54 14.64 34.03
CA GLN A 8 -1.62 14.81 32.90
C GLN A 8 -0.72 13.57 32.73
N GLN A 9 -0.19 13.04 33.83
CA GLN A 9 0.58 11.79 33.81
C GLN A 9 -0.22 10.59 33.29
N ARG A 10 -1.52 10.50 33.62
CA ARG A 10 -2.41 9.46 33.07
C ARG A 10 -2.61 9.62 31.56
N GLY A 11 -2.79 10.85 31.08
CA GLY A 11 -2.91 11.15 29.66
C GLY A 11 -1.65 10.79 28.87
N ASP A 12 -0.47 11.14 29.42
CA ASP A 12 0.82 10.85 28.79
C ASP A 12 1.08 9.35 28.67
N GLU A 13 0.76 8.55 29.70
CA GLU A 13 0.93 7.10 29.65
C GLU A 13 -0.07 6.43 28.70
N ALA A 14 -1.32 6.89 28.66
CA ALA A 14 -2.31 6.40 27.69
C ALA A 14 -1.88 6.68 26.24
N LEU A 15 -1.26 7.83 25.98
CA LEU A 15 -0.70 8.18 24.67
C LEU A 15 0.47 7.27 24.28
N ARG A 16 1.37 6.98 25.23
CA ARG A 16 2.49 6.05 25.02
C ARG A 16 2.01 4.64 24.70
N GLN A 17 1.02 4.15 25.45
CA GLN A 17 0.43 2.84 25.21
C GLN A 17 -0.22 2.79 23.81
N THR A 18 -0.99 3.81 23.46
CA THR A 18 -1.58 3.94 22.12
C THR A 18 -0.52 3.90 21.02
N ALA A 19 0.58 4.64 21.19
CA ALA A 19 1.68 4.64 20.22
C ALA A 19 2.36 3.27 20.08
N ARG A 20 2.56 2.53 21.18
CA ARG A 20 3.10 1.15 21.14
C ARG A 20 2.15 0.21 20.42
N ASP A 21 0.85 0.28 20.71
CA ASP A 21 -0.16 -0.57 20.07
C ASP A 21 -0.26 -0.30 18.57
N VAL A 22 -0.26 0.98 18.17
CA VAL A 22 -0.25 1.36 16.75
C VAL A 22 1.01 0.86 16.07
N ARG A 23 2.19 0.98 16.70
CA ARG A 23 3.46 0.46 16.15
C ARG A 23 3.40 -1.05 15.89
N MET A 24 2.93 -1.82 16.87
CA MET A 24 2.86 -3.28 16.76
C MET A 24 1.85 -3.72 15.68
N ARG A 25 0.66 -3.12 15.67
CA ARG A 25 -0.35 -3.37 14.64
C ARG A 25 0.16 -2.99 13.25
N LEU A 26 0.86 -1.86 13.13
CA LEU A 26 1.44 -1.41 11.88
C LEU A 26 2.45 -2.43 11.32
N LEU A 27 3.42 -2.85 12.14
CA LEU A 27 4.43 -3.83 11.74
C LEU A 27 3.79 -5.16 11.34
N ALA A 28 2.83 -5.65 12.11
CA ALA A 28 2.11 -6.87 11.80
C ALA A 28 1.31 -6.76 10.50
N SER A 29 0.48 -5.73 10.37
CA SER A 29 -0.37 -5.53 9.18
C SER A 29 0.44 -5.33 7.91
N ILE A 30 1.49 -4.52 7.93
CA ILE A 30 2.36 -4.34 6.75
C ILE A 30 3.02 -5.67 6.38
N SER A 31 3.54 -6.42 7.36
CA SER A 31 4.18 -7.71 7.10
C SER A 31 3.20 -8.70 6.45
N ILE A 32 1.98 -8.78 6.99
CA ILE A 32 0.92 -9.66 6.45
C ILE A 32 0.53 -9.25 5.03
N ILE A 33 0.22 -7.96 4.81
CA ILE A 33 -0.23 -7.46 3.51
C ILE A 33 0.82 -7.66 2.43
N HIS A 34 2.08 -7.32 2.71
CA HIS A 34 3.15 -7.44 1.72
C HIS A 34 3.57 -8.89 1.46
N THR A 35 3.54 -9.75 2.48
CA THR A 35 3.79 -11.19 2.29
C THR A 35 2.66 -11.82 1.47
N ALA A 36 1.40 -11.56 1.82
CA ALA A 36 0.25 -12.09 1.10
C ALA A 36 0.21 -11.57 -0.35
N GLY A 37 0.44 -10.28 -0.56
CA GLY A 37 0.51 -9.68 -1.90
C GLY A 37 1.65 -10.25 -2.74
N GLY A 38 2.84 -10.39 -2.15
CA GLY A 38 4.00 -11.01 -2.80
C GLY A 38 3.75 -12.46 -3.20
N LEU A 39 3.23 -13.28 -2.29
CA LEU A 39 2.90 -14.68 -2.56
C LEU A 39 1.78 -14.83 -3.59
N PHE A 40 0.75 -13.98 -3.53
CA PHE A 40 -0.33 -13.99 -4.50
C PHE A 40 0.17 -13.69 -5.91
N VAL A 41 0.94 -12.61 -6.07
CA VAL A 41 1.52 -12.21 -7.35
C VAL A 41 2.46 -13.29 -7.88
N PHE A 42 3.35 -13.80 -7.01
CA PHE A 42 4.26 -14.87 -7.37
C PHE A 42 3.53 -16.14 -7.81
N GLY A 43 2.55 -16.60 -7.04
CA GLY A 43 1.74 -17.77 -7.38
C GLY A 43 1.00 -17.60 -8.70
N TYR A 44 0.49 -16.40 -8.98
CA TYR A 44 -0.16 -16.10 -10.25
C TYR A 44 0.81 -16.12 -11.44
N ILE A 45 2.04 -15.61 -11.27
CA ILE A 45 3.10 -15.73 -12.28
C ILE A 45 3.45 -17.20 -12.50
N GLN A 46 3.65 -17.98 -11.43
CA GLN A 46 4.01 -19.40 -11.50
C GLN A 46 2.95 -20.27 -12.18
N LEU A 47 1.66 -19.91 -12.06
CA LEU A 47 0.58 -20.61 -12.76
C LEU A 47 0.69 -20.48 -14.28
N ARG A 48 1.31 -19.40 -14.78
CA ARG A 48 1.35 -19.06 -16.21
C ARG A 48 2.74 -19.21 -16.83
N TYR A 49 3.77 -18.93 -16.03
CA TYR A 49 5.18 -18.89 -16.41
C TYR A 49 6.03 -19.54 -15.31
N PRO A 50 5.88 -20.86 -15.08
CA PRO A 50 6.67 -21.56 -14.08
C PRO A 50 8.16 -21.46 -14.43
N ALA A 51 8.93 -20.73 -13.60
CA ALA A 51 10.35 -20.51 -13.85
C ALA A 51 11.13 -21.83 -13.89
N SER A 52 10.75 -22.82 -13.10
CA SER A 52 11.36 -24.14 -13.07
C SER A 52 11.32 -24.85 -14.42
N GLU A 53 10.20 -24.74 -15.15
CA GLU A 53 10.09 -25.30 -16.50
C GLU A 53 10.93 -24.51 -17.50
N ALA A 54 10.93 -23.19 -17.35
CA ALA A 54 11.64 -22.28 -18.25
C ALA A 54 13.18 -22.41 -18.14
N TYR A 55 13.69 -22.81 -16.98
CA TYR A 55 15.12 -22.95 -16.70
C TYR A 55 15.58 -24.41 -16.48
N ASP A 56 14.71 -25.40 -16.68
CA ASP A 56 14.96 -26.82 -16.43
C ASP A 56 15.55 -27.09 -15.03
N THR A 57 14.83 -26.62 -14.00
CA THR A 57 15.21 -26.81 -12.60
C THR A 57 14.07 -27.43 -11.79
N PRO A 58 14.34 -27.99 -10.59
CA PRO A 58 13.27 -28.46 -9.70
C PRO A 58 12.30 -27.35 -9.32
N TRP A 59 10.98 -27.62 -9.38
CA TRP A 59 9.90 -26.68 -9.02
C TRP A 59 10.05 -26.05 -7.62
N ILE A 60 10.72 -26.73 -6.70
CA ILE A 60 10.98 -26.22 -5.35
C ILE A 60 11.89 -25.00 -5.36
N ASN A 61 12.75 -24.84 -6.37
CA ASN A 61 13.66 -23.70 -6.49
C ASN A 61 12.91 -22.38 -6.63
N ASP A 62 11.78 -22.38 -7.34
CA ASP A 62 10.94 -21.20 -7.53
C ASP A 62 10.42 -20.69 -6.19
N TRP A 63 9.88 -21.60 -5.38
CA TRP A 63 9.37 -21.28 -4.05
C TRP A 63 10.48 -20.89 -3.07
N LEU A 64 11.64 -21.55 -3.15
CA LEU A 64 12.81 -21.15 -2.35
C LEU A 64 13.27 -19.74 -2.74
N LEU A 65 13.28 -19.39 -4.03
CA LEU A 65 13.67 -18.06 -4.50
C LEU A 65 12.76 -16.96 -3.93
N VAL A 66 11.43 -17.13 -3.97
CA VAL A 66 10.51 -16.13 -3.41
C VAL A 66 10.63 -16.06 -1.89
N LEU A 67 10.76 -17.19 -1.19
CA LEU A 67 10.90 -17.21 0.26
C LEU A 67 12.20 -16.54 0.71
N LEU A 68 13.32 -16.81 0.03
CA LEU A 68 14.61 -16.15 0.28
C LEU A 68 14.53 -14.64 -0.02
N THR A 69 13.85 -14.25 -1.09
CA THR A 69 13.64 -12.83 -1.42
C THR A 69 12.84 -12.12 -0.34
N LEU A 70 11.73 -12.71 0.11
CA LEU A 70 10.92 -12.16 1.20
C LEU A 70 11.70 -12.09 2.52
N ALA A 71 12.45 -13.15 2.85
CA ALA A 71 13.30 -13.19 4.05
C ALA A 71 14.40 -12.12 4.01
N ALA A 72 15.02 -11.89 2.85
CA ALA A 72 16.05 -10.87 2.66
C ALA A 72 15.49 -9.43 2.74
N LEU A 73 14.28 -9.20 2.20
CA LEU A 73 13.65 -7.87 2.21
C LEU A 73 12.98 -7.53 3.55
N ALA A 74 12.54 -8.54 4.32
CA ALA A 74 11.87 -8.35 5.60
C ALA A 74 12.62 -7.43 6.59
N PRO A 75 13.91 -7.63 6.91
CA PRO A 75 14.62 -6.76 7.84
C PRO A 75 14.78 -5.32 7.32
N VAL A 76 14.96 -5.15 6.00
CA VAL A 76 15.05 -3.83 5.37
C VAL A 76 13.71 -3.09 5.51
N ALA A 77 12.61 -3.78 5.22
CA ALA A 77 11.26 -3.24 5.36
C ALA A 77 10.94 -2.90 6.82
N TRP A 78 11.24 -3.80 7.76
CA TRP A 78 11.02 -3.60 9.19
C TRP A 78 11.82 -2.43 9.75
N GLY A 79 13.12 -2.37 9.45
CA GLY A 79 13.98 -1.28 9.89
C GLY A 79 13.48 0.07 9.38
N TRP A 80 13.05 0.13 8.13
CA TRP A 80 12.48 1.35 7.56
C TRP A 80 11.12 1.72 8.18
N VAL A 81 10.17 0.79 8.32
CA VAL A 81 8.86 1.05 8.95
C VAL A 81 9.05 1.52 10.39
N ALA A 82 9.95 0.89 11.14
CA ALA A 82 10.26 1.28 12.50
C ALA A 82 10.91 2.67 12.58
N HIS A 83 11.82 2.99 11.65
CA HIS A 83 12.43 4.31 11.54
C HIS A 83 11.39 5.39 11.23
N GLU A 84 10.55 5.15 10.22
CA GLU A 84 9.52 6.08 9.78
C GLU A 84 8.47 6.31 10.88
N PHE A 85 8.04 5.24 11.57
CA PHE A 85 7.13 5.35 12.71
C PHE A 85 7.73 6.19 13.85
N ARG A 86 9.02 5.97 14.17
CA ARG A 86 9.72 6.77 15.19
C ARG A 86 9.79 8.24 14.80
N ARG A 87 10.05 8.54 13.52
CA ARG A 87 10.11 9.91 13.01
C ARG A 87 8.74 10.59 13.07
N SER A 88 7.66 9.89 12.76
CA SER A 88 6.31 10.46 12.76
C SER A 88 5.64 10.52 14.14
N SER A 89 5.97 9.57 15.02
CA SER A 89 5.21 9.29 16.25
C SER A 89 6.10 9.22 17.49
N GLY A 90 7.36 9.67 17.40
CA GLY A 90 8.30 9.72 18.51
C GLY A 90 7.83 10.60 19.66
N TRP A 91 7.10 11.68 19.36
CA TRP A 91 6.45 12.54 20.34
C TRP A 91 5.42 11.78 21.20
N ALA A 92 4.64 10.88 20.58
CA ALA A 92 3.64 10.08 21.28
C ALA A 92 4.29 9.01 22.16
N LEU A 93 5.38 8.40 21.68
CA LEU A 93 6.21 7.48 22.49
C LEU A 93 6.89 8.19 23.67
N ALA A 94 7.17 9.49 23.56
CA ALA A 94 7.68 10.30 24.67
C ALA A 94 6.57 10.76 25.63
N GLY A 95 5.29 10.65 25.26
CA GLY A 95 4.16 11.14 26.05
C GLY A 95 4.13 12.68 26.11
N ARG A 96 4.41 13.36 25.00
CA ARG A 96 4.37 14.82 24.88
C ARG A 96 3.43 15.25 23.76
N SER A 97 3.17 16.54 23.60
CA SER A 97 2.48 17.06 22.41
C SER A 97 3.44 17.20 21.21
N PRO A 98 2.95 17.03 19.97
CA PRO A 98 3.77 17.20 18.77
C PRO A 98 4.02 18.67 18.45
N GLY A 99 5.22 18.98 17.96
CA GLY A 99 5.51 20.24 17.29
C GLY A 99 4.88 20.33 15.88
N PRO A 100 4.90 21.51 15.22
CA PRO A 100 4.34 21.69 13.88
C PRO A 100 4.92 20.71 12.84
N ASP A 101 6.24 20.56 12.79
CA ASP A 101 6.92 19.69 11.83
C ASP A 101 6.61 18.21 12.08
N GLU A 102 6.54 17.80 13.36
CA GLU A 102 6.21 16.42 13.74
C GLU A 102 4.76 16.09 13.38
N ARG A 103 3.87 17.08 13.54
CA ARG A 103 2.49 16.95 13.11
C ARG A 103 2.40 16.78 11.60
N GLU A 104 3.13 17.57 10.82
CA GLU A 104 3.18 17.39 9.36
C GLU A 104 3.71 16.00 8.98
N HIS A 105 4.81 15.56 9.60
CA HIS A 105 5.35 14.22 9.40
C HIS A 105 4.34 13.13 9.75
N LEU A 106 3.59 13.29 10.84
CA LEU A 106 2.53 12.36 11.22
C LEU A 106 1.43 12.26 10.16
N LEU A 107 0.89 13.40 9.72
CA LEU A 107 -0.25 13.43 8.78
C LEU A 107 0.10 12.84 7.40
N THR A 108 1.37 12.88 7.03
CA THR A 108 1.89 12.36 5.75
C THR A 108 2.51 10.96 5.86
N ALA A 109 2.64 10.42 7.08
CA ALA A 109 3.24 9.11 7.33
C ALA A 109 2.52 7.94 6.62
N PRO A 110 1.16 7.85 6.59
CA PRO A 110 0.49 6.75 5.91
C PRO A 110 0.83 6.66 4.42
N PHE A 111 0.90 7.81 3.75
CA PHE A 111 1.27 7.87 2.34
C PHE A 111 2.72 7.42 2.13
N ARG A 112 3.68 7.94 2.92
CA ARG A 112 5.09 7.52 2.80
C ARG A 112 5.28 6.03 3.07
N LEU A 113 4.61 5.52 4.11
CA LEU A 113 4.65 4.11 4.49
C LEU A 113 4.08 3.18 3.40
N ALA A 114 3.03 3.62 2.70
CA ALA A 114 2.37 2.85 1.65
C ALA A 114 3.01 3.01 0.27
N ALA A 115 3.58 4.17 -0.06
CA ALA A 115 4.10 4.47 -1.39
C ALA A 115 5.51 3.90 -1.61
N LYS A 116 6.38 3.90 -0.59
CA LYS A 116 7.76 3.44 -0.76
C LYS A 116 7.88 2.00 -1.27
N PRO A 117 7.03 1.03 -0.84
CA PRO A 117 7.06 -0.31 -1.39
C PRO A 117 6.85 -0.40 -2.90
N LEU A 118 6.20 0.58 -3.56
CA LEU A 118 6.11 0.63 -5.02
C LEU A 118 7.49 0.61 -5.68
N GLY A 119 8.50 1.21 -5.05
CA GLY A 119 9.88 1.15 -5.54
C GLY A 119 10.43 -0.28 -5.58
N PHE A 120 10.11 -1.11 -4.59
CA PHE A 120 10.50 -2.53 -4.59
C PHE A 120 9.75 -3.32 -5.66
N TRP A 121 8.46 -3.04 -5.89
CA TRP A 121 7.70 -3.65 -6.97
C TRP A 121 8.24 -3.28 -8.36
N LEU A 122 8.58 -2.00 -8.58
CA LEU A 122 9.23 -1.53 -9.80
C LEU A 122 10.60 -2.18 -10.00
N ALA A 123 11.42 -2.23 -8.95
CA ALA A 123 12.71 -2.89 -9.00
C ALA A 123 12.57 -4.39 -9.32
N ALA A 124 11.60 -5.08 -8.71
CA ALA A 124 11.32 -6.49 -9.00
C ALA A 124 10.92 -6.68 -10.47
N ALA A 125 10.02 -5.85 -11.00
CA ALA A 125 9.63 -5.92 -12.42
C ALA A 125 10.82 -5.72 -13.37
N LEU A 126 11.70 -4.75 -13.06
CA LEU A 126 12.91 -4.50 -13.86
C LEU A 126 13.91 -5.65 -13.77
N VAL A 127 14.22 -6.13 -12.56
CA VAL A 127 15.22 -7.20 -12.35
C VAL A 127 14.74 -8.50 -12.96
N ILE A 128 13.49 -8.90 -12.71
CA ILE A 128 12.91 -10.13 -13.25
C ILE A 128 12.81 -10.02 -14.78
N GLY A 129 12.27 -8.92 -15.29
CA GLY A 129 12.14 -8.69 -16.73
C GLY A 129 13.49 -8.68 -17.46
N ALA A 130 14.50 -8.02 -16.90
CA ALA A 130 15.85 -7.99 -17.46
C ALA A 130 16.53 -9.37 -17.40
N GLY A 131 16.42 -10.08 -16.28
CA GLY A 131 16.99 -11.42 -16.12
C GLY A 131 16.45 -12.42 -17.13
N ILE A 132 15.12 -12.39 -17.34
CA ILE A 132 14.45 -13.18 -18.37
C ILE A 132 14.91 -12.76 -19.78
N GLY A 133 14.95 -11.45 -20.05
CA GLY A 133 15.33 -10.93 -21.37
C GLY A 133 16.76 -11.29 -21.79
N VAL A 134 17.71 -11.28 -20.86
CA VAL A 134 19.10 -11.69 -21.11
C VAL A 134 19.20 -13.17 -21.49
N ARG A 135 18.42 -14.01 -20.82
CA ARG A 135 18.41 -15.47 -21.05
C ARG A 135 17.66 -15.87 -22.32
N ARG A 136 16.87 -14.96 -22.92
CA ARG A 136 16.00 -15.19 -24.10
C ARG A 136 15.02 -16.36 -23.93
N VAL A 137 14.64 -16.65 -22.69
CA VAL A 137 13.74 -17.75 -22.33
C VAL A 137 12.28 -17.42 -22.67
N PHE A 138 11.91 -16.15 -22.54
CA PHE A 138 10.58 -15.66 -22.87
C PHE A 138 10.65 -14.55 -23.92
N GLY A 139 9.57 -14.39 -24.68
CA GLY A 139 9.41 -13.30 -25.64
C GLY A 139 9.04 -11.98 -24.97
N PHE A 140 8.99 -10.91 -25.77
CA PHE A 140 8.62 -9.57 -25.29
C PHE A 140 7.22 -9.55 -24.67
N ARG A 141 6.29 -10.35 -25.20
CA ARG A 141 4.91 -10.41 -24.73
C ARG A 141 4.82 -10.93 -23.29
N GLU A 142 5.51 -12.02 -23.00
CA GLU A 142 5.51 -12.66 -21.68
C GLU A 142 6.24 -11.78 -20.66
N ILE A 143 7.36 -11.14 -21.05
CA ILE A 143 8.06 -10.16 -20.20
C ILE A 143 7.13 -9.00 -19.84
N PHE A 144 6.38 -8.48 -20.83
CA PHE A 144 5.40 -7.43 -20.60
C PHE A 144 4.26 -7.90 -19.69
N ASP A 145 3.80 -9.15 -19.84
CA ASP A 145 2.79 -9.76 -18.97
C ASP A 145 3.27 -9.90 -17.51
N ILE A 146 4.47 -10.41 -17.30
CA ILE A 146 5.07 -10.52 -15.96
C ILE A 146 5.22 -9.13 -15.32
N ALA A 147 5.69 -8.15 -16.10
CA ALA A 147 5.86 -6.78 -15.62
C ALA A 147 4.52 -6.15 -15.21
N GLN A 148 3.46 -6.25 -16.03
CA GLN A 148 2.15 -5.71 -15.65
C GLN A 148 1.59 -6.40 -14.40
N ILE A 149 1.75 -7.72 -14.26
CA ILE A 149 1.27 -8.49 -13.10
C ILE A 149 1.96 -7.97 -11.82
N LEU A 150 3.28 -7.81 -11.86
CA LEU A 150 4.06 -7.27 -10.73
C LEU A 150 3.62 -5.86 -10.35
N LEU A 151 3.45 -4.97 -11.33
CA LEU A 151 3.10 -3.57 -11.07
C LEU A 151 1.65 -3.42 -10.59
N MET A 152 0.72 -4.16 -11.18
CA MET A 152 -0.70 -4.21 -10.78
C MET A 152 -0.85 -4.74 -9.36
N GLY A 153 -0.25 -5.90 -9.08
CA GLY A 153 -0.27 -6.50 -7.75
C GLY A 153 0.42 -5.62 -6.72
N GLY A 154 1.53 -4.97 -7.10
CA GLY A 154 2.20 -4.00 -6.25
C GLY A 154 1.35 -2.77 -5.93
N LEU A 155 0.68 -2.22 -6.93
CA LEU A 155 -0.22 -1.08 -6.76
C LEU A 155 -1.40 -1.43 -5.83
N ALA A 156 -2.05 -2.58 -6.06
CA ALA A 156 -3.12 -3.06 -5.19
C ALA A 156 -2.65 -3.24 -3.74
N THR A 157 -1.50 -3.92 -3.56
CA THR A 157 -0.90 -4.15 -2.24
C THR A 157 -0.62 -2.83 -1.53
N CYS A 158 -0.05 -1.85 -2.22
CA CYS A 158 0.26 -0.54 -1.65
C CYS A 158 -1.00 0.28 -1.33
N ALA A 159 -2.04 0.22 -2.17
CA ALA A 159 -3.32 0.87 -1.91
C ALA A 159 -4.02 0.29 -0.66
N ILE A 160 -4.01 -1.04 -0.51
CA ILE A 160 -4.54 -1.71 0.69
C ILE A 160 -3.72 -1.32 1.92
N SER A 161 -2.39 -1.35 1.82
CA SER A 161 -1.48 -0.90 2.89
C SER A 161 -1.82 0.52 3.32
N TYR A 162 -2.03 1.46 2.39
CA TYR A 162 -2.40 2.83 2.72
C TYR A 162 -3.64 2.90 3.64
N LEU A 163 -4.71 2.20 3.27
CA LEU A 163 -5.97 2.23 4.02
C LEU A 163 -5.81 1.66 5.44
N VAL A 164 -5.05 0.57 5.55
CA VAL A 164 -4.79 -0.09 6.84
C VAL A 164 -3.89 0.75 7.73
N ILE A 165 -2.81 1.32 7.17
CA ILE A 165 -1.89 2.21 7.88
C ILE A 165 -2.65 3.44 8.36
N GLU A 166 -3.41 4.09 7.48
CA GLU A 166 -4.18 5.26 7.85
C GLU A 166 -5.17 4.96 8.97
N ARG A 167 -5.88 3.82 8.89
CA ARG A 167 -6.78 3.37 9.96
C ARG A 167 -6.04 3.16 11.28
N ALA A 168 -4.84 2.57 11.25
CA ALA A 168 -4.03 2.37 12.43
C ALA A 168 -3.57 3.71 13.06
N PHE A 169 -3.30 4.74 12.25
CA PHE A 169 -2.83 6.04 12.73
C PHE A 169 -3.93 6.96 13.26
N ARG A 170 -5.23 6.66 13.04
CA ARG A 170 -6.36 7.50 13.49
C ARG A 170 -6.29 7.95 14.96
N PRO A 171 -5.96 7.08 15.94
CA PRO A 171 -5.83 7.49 17.34
C PRO A 171 -4.71 8.52 17.56
N LEU A 172 -3.60 8.38 16.82
CA LEU A 172 -2.48 9.32 16.88
C LEU A 172 -2.82 10.66 16.23
N PHE A 173 -3.60 10.65 15.14
CA PHE A 173 -4.11 11.88 14.55
C PHE A 173 -5.00 12.65 15.52
N ALA A 174 -5.91 11.97 16.21
CA ALA A 174 -6.75 12.60 17.22
C ALA A 174 -5.90 13.25 18.31
N GLY A 175 -4.92 12.52 18.88
CA GLY A 175 -4.01 13.06 19.89
C GLY A 175 -3.18 14.26 19.42
N ALA A 176 -2.76 14.27 18.15
CA ALA A 176 -1.93 15.33 17.58
C ALA A 176 -2.69 16.62 17.22
N LEU A 177 -4.02 16.51 17.04
CA LEU A 177 -4.91 17.58 16.62
C LEU A 177 -5.70 18.20 17.78
N THR A 178 -5.72 17.56 18.96
CA THR A 178 -6.35 18.13 20.16
C THR A 178 -5.75 19.50 20.48
N GLY A 179 -6.58 20.54 20.45
CA GLY A 179 -6.18 21.91 20.80
C GLY A 179 -5.32 22.63 19.75
N ALA A 180 -5.12 22.04 18.57
CA ALA A 180 -4.43 22.71 17.47
C ALA A 180 -5.43 23.48 16.59
N ASP A 181 -5.22 24.80 16.44
CA ASP A 181 -5.93 25.58 15.44
C ASP A 181 -5.35 25.26 14.05
N ILE A 182 -5.99 24.34 13.35
CA ILE A 182 -5.58 23.91 12.01
C ILE A 182 -6.76 24.07 11.08
N SER A 183 -6.72 25.13 10.26
CA SER A 183 -7.79 25.44 9.31
C SER A 183 -8.00 24.30 8.28
N ARG A 184 -6.95 23.55 7.92
CA ARG A 184 -7.03 22.33 7.07
C ARG A 184 -5.92 21.31 7.39
N PRO A 185 -6.23 20.14 7.96
CA PRO A 185 -5.23 19.08 8.14
C PRO A 185 -4.69 18.59 6.79
N ARG A 186 -3.36 18.60 6.60
CA ARG A 186 -2.67 18.04 5.43
C ARG A 186 -2.67 16.50 5.42
N THR A 187 -3.85 15.89 5.49
CA THR A 187 -4.05 14.46 5.24
C THR A 187 -4.54 14.24 3.82
N LEU A 188 -4.38 13.02 3.29
CA LEU A 188 -5.06 12.64 2.05
C LEU A 188 -6.57 12.83 2.23
N GLY A 189 -7.19 13.59 1.34
CA GLY A 189 -8.61 13.90 1.40
C GLY A 189 -9.48 12.65 1.21
N VAL A 190 -10.76 12.75 1.59
CA VAL A 190 -11.76 11.67 1.42
C VAL A 190 -11.77 11.12 0.00
N ARG A 191 -11.64 12.00 -1.01
CA ARG A 191 -11.52 11.62 -2.43
C ARG A 191 -10.36 10.67 -2.70
N ALA A 192 -9.15 11.00 -2.25
CA ALA A 192 -7.99 10.15 -2.49
C ALA A 192 -8.14 8.77 -1.82
N ARG A 193 -8.76 8.70 -0.63
CA ARG A 193 -9.05 7.44 0.07
C ARG A 193 -10.02 6.56 -0.72
N LEU A 194 -11.09 7.16 -1.23
CA LEU A 194 -12.09 6.44 -2.01
C LEU A 194 -11.53 5.97 -3.35
N LEU A 195 -10.70 6.79 -4.00
CA LEU A 195 -9.96 6.40 -5.21
C LEU A 195 -9.00 5.23 -4.96
N LEU A 196 -8.31 5.20 -3.81
CA LEU A 196 -7.44 4.07 -3.45
C LEU A 196 -8.23 2.80 -3.15
N ALA A 197 -9.35 2.91 -2.44
CA ALA A 197 -10.24 1.78 -2.19
C ALA A 197 -10.78 1.20 -3.51
N TRP A 198 -11.22 2.08 -4.41
CA TRP A 198 -11.66 1.70 -5.75
C TRP A 198 -10.55 1.07 -6.58
N ALA A 199 -9.35 1.66 -6.57
CA ALA A 199 -8.21 1.14 -7.32
C ALA A 199 -7.86 -0.28 -6.83
N ALA A 200 -7.85 -0.50 -5.52
CA ALA A 200 -7.59 -1.81 -4.92
C ALA A 200 -8.68 -2.84 -5.24
N SER A 201 -9.97 -2.47 -5.18
CA SER A 201 -11.07 -3.43 -5.34
C SER A 201 -11.43 -3.72 -6.79
N SER A 202 -11.36 -2.70 -7.65
CA SER A 202 -11.99 -2.73 -8.97
C SER A 202 -11.06 -2.21 -10.05
N GLY A 203 -10.30 -1.14 -9.78
CA GLY A 203 -9.39 -0.54 -10.75
C GLY A 203 -8.33 -1.53 -11.23
N VAL A 204 -7.62 -2.18 -10.33
CA VAL A 204 -6.57 -3.16 -10.69
C VAL A 204 -7.13 -4.37 -11.45
N PRO A 205 -8.20 -5.04 -11.01
CA PRO A 205 -8.81 -6.13 -11.78
C PRO A 205 -9.26 -5.71 -13.19
N LEU A 206 -9.92 -4.55 -13.31
CA LEU A 206 -10.40 -4.04 -14.59
C LEU A 206 -9.25 -3.63 -15.50
N LEU A 207 -8.18 -3.04 -14.96
CA LEU A 207 -6.96 -2.78 -15.72
C LEU A 207 -6.34 -4.08 -16.24
N GLY A 208 -6.30 -5.14 -15.43
CA GLY A 208 -5.88 -6.47 -15.87
C GLY A 208 -6.70 -7.01 -17.04
N LEU A 209 -8.02 -6.77 -17.05
CA LEU A 209 -8.89 -7.10 -18.19
C LEU A 209 -8.58 -6.23 -19.41
N THR A 210 -8.37 -4.92 -19.24
CA THR A 210 -8.02 -4.04 -20.38
C THR A 210 -6.69 -4.37 -21.02
N LEU A 211 -5.75 -4.92 -20.26
CA LEU A 211 -4.44 -5.30 -20.76
C LEU A 211 -4.43 -6.74 -21.30
N SER A 212 -5.54 -7.48 -21.23
CA SER A 212 -5.65 -8.87 -21.71
C SER A 212 -5.27 -9.10 -23.17
N PRO A 213 -5.52 -8.19 -24.15
CA PRO A 213 -5.10 -8.41 -25.54
C PRO A 213 -3.60 -8.50 -25.71
N PHE A 214 -2.84 -7.90 -24.80
CA PHE A 214 -1.38 -8.01 -24.77
C PHE A 214 -0.92 -9.33 -24.15
N ARG A 215 -1.83 -10.17 -23.65
CA ARG A 215 -1.54 -11.42 -22.89
C ARG A 215 -1.89 -12.69 -23.66
N GLU A 216 -2.92 -12.69 -24.52
CA GLU A 216 -3.34 -13.86 -25.33
C GLU A 216 -3.75 -13.50 -26.75
N ALA A 217 -3.60 -14.46 -27.68
CA ALA A 217 -3.96 -14.32 -29.09
C ALA A 217 -5.39 -14.77 -29.44
N ALA A 218 -6.23 -15.24 -28.50
CA ALA A 218 -7.54 -15.79 -28.85
C ALA A 218 -8.65 -15.56 -27.80
N THR A 219 -9.50 -14.56 -28.08
CA THR A 219 -10.95 -14.36 -27.83
C THR A 219 -11.21 -12.91 -28.26
N SER A 220 -12.46 -12.41 -28.33
CA SER A 220 -12.74 -11.02 -28.78
C SER A 220 -12.13 -9.99 -27.81
N ASN A 221 -10.84 -9.72 -27.99
CA ASN A 221 -10.00 -8.85 -27.19
C ASN A 221 -10.62 -7.45 -27.04
N ALA A 222 -11.32 -7.00 -28.08
CA ALA A 222 -12.03 -5.72 -28.07
C ALA A 222 -13.16 -5.65 -27.04
N ALA A 223 -13.92 -6.73 -26.83
CA ALA A 223 -15.04 -6.74 -25.89
C ALA A 223 -14.58 -6.73 -24.43
N LEU A 224 -13.52 -7.49 -24.10
CA LEU A 224 -12.92 -7.49 -22.76
C LEU A 224 -12.25 -6.14 -22.44
N VAL A 225 -11.56 -5.55 -23.41
CA VAL A 225 -11.00 -4.19 -23.29
C VAL A 225 -12.09 -3.17 -23.09
N ALA A 226 -13.14 -3.20 -23.91
CA ALA A 226 -14.26 -2.27 -23.79
C ALA A 226 -14.92 -2.41 -22.41
N LEU A 227 -15.17 -3.63 -21.94
CA LEU A 227 -15.75 -3.86 -20.61
C LEU A 227 -14.84 -3.37 -19.48
N GLY A 228 -13.53 -3.61 -19.58
CA GLY A 228 -12.56 -3.10 -18.63
C GLY A 228 -12.50 -1.57 -18.61
N ILE A 229 -12.46 -0.91 -19.78
CA ILE A 229 -12.47 0.54 -19.91
C ILE A 229 -13.77 1.13 -19.35
N ILE A 230 -14.93 0.57 -19.72
CA ILE A 230 -16.24 1.01 -19.23
C ILE A 230 -16.28 0.87 -17.71
N GLY A 231 -15.88 -0.27 -17.16
CA GLY A 231 -15.83 -0.47 -15.71
C GLY A 231 -14.88 0.51 -15.02
N LEU A 232 -13.73 0.82 -15.63
CA LEU A 232 -12.76 1.76 -15.07
C LEU A 232 -13.33 3.17 -15.02
N VAL A 233 -13.88 3.64 -16.14
CA VAL A 233 -14.47 4.97 -16.26
C VAL A 233 -15.68 5.10 -15.35
N ALA A 234 -16.61 4.15 -15.40
CA ALA A 234 -17.82 4.16 -14.59
C ALA A 234 -17.49 4.12 -13.09
N GLY A 235 -16.57 3.25 -12.67
CA GLY A 235 -16.14 3.14 -11.28
C GLY A 235 -15.43 4.40 -10.78
N LEU A 236 -14.53 4.97 -11.59
CA LEU A 236 -13.83 6.22 -11.27
C LEU A 236 -14.81 7.40 -11.13
N LEU A 237 -15.77 7.51 -12.04
CA LEU A 237 -16.80 8.55 -12.00
C LEU A 237 -17.71 8.39 -10.78
N ALA A 238 -18.23 7.18 -10.53
CA ALA A 238 -19.10 6.91 -9.38
C ALA A 238 -18.42 7.25 -8.06
N VAL A 239 -17.16 6.86 -7.91
CA VAL A 239 -16.35 7.14 -6.72
C VAL A 239 -16.04 8.62 -6.59
N SER A 240 -15.74 9.31 -7.69
CA SER A 240 -15.48 10.75 -7.68
C SER A 240 -16.73 11.52 -7.23
N VAL A 241 -17.88 11.23 -7.81
CA VAL A 241 -19.17 11.85 -7.46
C VAL A 241 -19.55 11.56 -6.01
N ALA A 242 -19.44 10.31 -5.56
CA ALA A 242 -19.70 9.93 -4.18
C ALA A 242 -18.74 10.66 -3.21
N SER A 243 -17.47 10.79 -3.60
CA SER A 243 -16.46 11.48 -2.78
C SER A 243 -16.72 12.97 -2.64
N ASP A 244 -17.11 13.64 -3.72
CA ASP A 244 -17.40 15.08 -3.72
C ASP A 244 -18.67 15.36 -2.91
N THR A 245 -19.68 14.49 -2.99
CA THR A 245 -20.90 14.58 -2.18
C THR A 245 -20.61 14.46 -0.68
N ILE A 246 -19.73 13.54 -0.29
CA ILE A 246 -19.32 13.37 1.12
C ILE A 246 -18.45 14.54 1.58
N ALA A 247 -17.56 15.04 0.72
CA ALA A 247 -16.69 16.18 1.04
C ALA A 247 -17.50 17.46 1.27
N VAL A 248 -18.44 17.79 0.37
CA VAL A 248 -19.31 18.97 0.46
C VAL A 248 -20.19 18.93 1.72
N ARG A 249 -20.69 17.74 2.10
CA ARG A 249 -21.52 17.60 3.30
C ARG A 249 -20.76 17.85 4.60
N LEU A 250 -19.45 17.62 4.61
CA LEU A 250 -18.60 17.90 5.77
C LEU A 250 -18.27 19.40 5.90
N ASP A 251 -18.21 20.12 4.78
CA ASP A 251 -18.02 21.57 4.78
C ASP A 251 -19.29 22.32 5.20
N GLY A 252 -20.49 21.76 4.95
CA GLY A 252 -21.77 22.37 5.33
C GLY A 252 -22.23 22.14 6.79
N ILE A 253 -21.53 21.32 7.57
CA ILE A 253 -21.82 21.07 9.01
C ILE A 253 -20.85 21.88 9.92
N ARG A 254 -19.89 22.60 9.34
CA ARG A 254 -18.99 23.52 10.04
C ARG A 254 -19.53 24.95 10.01
#